data_AF-K4A9L5-F1
#
_entry.id   AF-K4A9L5-F1
#
_cell.length_a   1.000
_cell.length_b   1.000
_cell.length_c   1.000
_cell.angle_alpha   90.00
_cell.angle_beta   90.00
_cell.angle_gamma   90.00
#
_symmetry.space_group_name_H-M   'P 1'
#
loop_
_entity.id
_entity.type
_entity.pdbx_description
1 polymer ?
#
loop_
_entity_poly.entity_id
_entity_poly.type
_entity_poly.pdbx_seq_one_letter_code
_entity_poly.pdbx_strand_id
1 'polypeptide(L)'
;MESSSSGSCVQGTVYHWIVLFAVWLCGSQHVLSQKTTLEPKDKFLLSDPPIGLFDPIEISPSVLPHNPNPVEPLSPMYPNYTSYDPVLTGKCHVNFSALSYTIDKTASDCSIPLAPLVADVICCPQVNSLMNIFQAAYGSGNDTLALNQASANACFSDIMSILASKGANTNIPELCTLRPSNLTDAACPVKDIASFEKIVNVSKLIDACSSVDPLKECCRPVCQPAIAEAAIHISSGGANMFGSSSIPGSVAGIDVVSDCKGVVHSWLSMKLSSEEANSAFRVLSGCKVNKVCPLEFDEPSSVVKACAKASSSTPSCCAALHSYIGTRQKQIFVTNLQAINCATMFGSMLQKAGVVEDIYGLCDIDLKDFSLQAFGQQGCLLRSLPTDIEFDNTTGISFTCDLSDNIAAPWPSSSSVQSLSLCAPEMSLPALPVSPKSGSSGTSRTGIGVLLPLVFLTTTISI
;
A
#
# COMPACT_ATOMS: atom_id res chain seq x y z
N MET A 1 49.12 -64.23 -17.19
CA MET A 1 49.55 -64.60 -15.83
C MET A 1 49.05 -63.52 -14.89
N GLU A 2 48.49 -63.98 -13.78
CA GLU A 2 47.90 -63.32 -12.60
C GLU A 2 48.69 -62.08 -12.08
N SER A 3 48.20 -61.18 -11.22
CA SER A 3 47.12 -61.20 -10.22
C SER A 3 46.61 -59.80 -9.86
N SER A 4 45.40 -59.77 -9.29
CA SER A 4 44.68 -58.67 -8.65
C SER A 4 45.32 -58.10 -7.37
N SER A 5 45.06 -56.82 -7.04
CA SER A 5 44.76 -56.39 -5.64
C SER A 5 44.01 -55.05 -5.61
N SER A 6 42.97 -55.02 -4.77
CA SER A 6 42.01 -53.94 -4.49
C SER A 6 42.36 -53.17 -3.21
N GLY A 7 41.80 -51.95 -3.04
CA GLY A 7 41.79 -51.13 -1.81
C GLY A 7 42.70 -49.90 -1.90
N SER A 8 42.24 -48.64 -1.80
CA SER A 8 41.53 -48.04 -0.67
C SER A 8 40.84 -46.75 -1.12
N CYS A 9 39.51 -46.67 -0.95
CA CYS A 9 38.72 -45.44 -1.12
C CYS A 9 37.94 -45.21 0.19
N VAL A 10 38.65 -44.98 1.30
CA VAL A 10 38.04 -44.77 2.63
C VAL A 10 38.65 -43.57 3.38
N GLN A 11 39.58 -42.82 2.77
CA GLN A 11 40.32 -41.77 3.49
C GLN A 11 39.76 -40.34 3.33
N GLY A 12 38.83 -40.11 2.40
CA GLY A 12 38.23 -38.78 2.17
C GLY A 12 36.99 -38.48 3.04
N THR A 13 36.22 -39.49 3.42
CA THR A 13 34.94 -39.30 4.12
C THR A 13 35.13 -39.02 5.61
N VAL A 14 36.18 -39.57 6.22
CA VAL A 14 36.48 -39.37 7.66
C VAL A 14 36.97 -37.94 7.93
N TYR A 15 37.72 -37.35 6.99
CA TYR A 15 38.24 -35.98 7.13
C TYR A 15 37.11 -34.92 7.08
N HIS A 16 36.08 -35.15 6.26
CA HIS A 16 34.92 -34.27 6.18
C HIS A 16 34.08 -34.26 7.47
N TRP A 17 33.92 -35.42 8.12
CA TRP A 17 33.20 -35.51 9.40
C TRP A 17 33.97 -34.86 10.55
N ILE A 18 35.30 -34.94 10.56
CA ILE A 18 36.14 -34.27 11.58
C ILE A 18 36.04 -32.74 11.44
N VAL A 19 36.03 -32.21 10.21
CA VAL A 19 35.89 -30.76 9.96
C VAL A 19 34.49 -30.26 10.36
N LEU A 20 33.44 -31.01 10.04
CA LEU A 20 32.07 -30.66 10.44
C LEU A 20 31.89 -30.72 11.97
N PHE A 21 32.53 -31.67 12.64
CA PHE A 21 32.51 -31.77 14.10
C PHE A 21 33.31 -30.63 14.77
N ALA A 22 34.42 -30.19 14.18
CA ALA A 22 35.18 -29.03 14.64
C ALA A 22 34.41 -27.71 14.49
N VAL A 23 33.69 -27.51 13.38
CA VAL A 23 32.82 -26.33 13.18
C VAL A 23 31.66 -26.32 14.17
N TRP A 24 31.10 -27.50 14.48
CA TRP A 24 30.04 -27.65 15.49
C TRP A 24 30.54 -27.39 16.92
N LEU A 25 31.75 -27.86 17.27
CA LEU A 25 32.38 -27.60 18.56
C LEU A 25 32.80 -26.14 18.76
N CYS A 26 33.20 -25.43 17.69
CA CYS A 26 33.50 -23.99 17.76
C CYS A 26 32.24 -23.11 17.86
N GLY A 27 31.07 -23.59 17.43
CA GLY A 27 29.78 -22.90 17.58
C GLY A 27 29.15 -23.01 18.98
N SER A 28 29.75 -23.79 19.88
CA SER A 28 29.17 -24.12 21.20
C SER A 28 29.94 -23.52 22.38
N GLN A 29 30.85 -22.57 22.14
CA GLN A 29 31.47 -21.80 23.23
C GLN A 29 30.53 -20.66 23.66
N HIS A 30 29.88 -20.89 24.80
CA HIS A 30 29.15 -19.90 25.60
C HIS A 30 29.81 -18.51 25.56
N VAL A 31 29.14 -17.55 24.93
CA VAL A 31 29.32 -16.13 25.29
C VAL A 31 28.68 -15.96 26.67
N LEU A 32 29.50 -16.06 27.70
CA LEU A 32 29.20 -15.56 29.03
C LEU A 32 28.89 -14.08 28.91
N SER A 33 27.62 -13.72 29.10
CA SER A 33 27.20 -12.34 29.27
C SER A 33 27.89 -11.77 30.50
N GLN A 34 28.92 -10.96 30.29
CA GLN A 34 29.58 -10.20 31.36
C GLN A 34 28.61 -9.11 31.80
N LYS A 35 27.86 -9.40 32.86
CA LYS A 35 27.12 -8.40 33.63
C LYS A 35 28.13 -7.48 34.31
N THR A 36 28.52 -6.41 33.64
CA THR A 36 29.22 -5.29 34.28
C THR A 36 28.20 -4.55 35.14
N THR A 37 28.21 -4.83 36.45
CA THR A 37 27.55 -3.99 37.44
C THR A 37 28.26 -2.64 37.48
N LEU A 38 27.71 -1.64 36.80
CA LEU A 38 28.10 -0.26 37.01
C LEU A 38 27.39 0.24 38.28
N GLU A 39 28.14 0.41 39.35
CA GLU A 39 27.72 1.16 40.55
C GLU A 39 27.39 2.61 40.14
N PRO A 40 26.17 3.12 40.40
CA PRO A 40 25.84 4.52 40.17
C PRO A 40 26.37 5.34 41.35
N LYS A 41 27.63 5.79 41.25
CA LYS A 41 28.06 7.00 41.95
C LYS A 41 27.81 8.17 41.03
N ASP A 42 26.64 8.78 41.20
CA ASP A 42 26.47 10.23 41.31
C ASP A 42 24.97 10.55 41.47
N LYS A 43 24.63 11.14 42.62
CA LYS A 43 23.32 11.74 42.86
C LYS A 43 23.19 12.98 41.97
N PHE A 44 22.62 12.84 40.79
CA PHE A 44 21.97 13.98 40.13
C PHE A 44 20.58 14.13 40.73
N LEU A 45 20.47 15.04 41.70
CA LEU A 45 19.18 15.59 42.10
C LEU A 45 18.64 16.41 40.92
N LEU A 46 17.55 15.94 40.30
CA LEU A 46 16.73 16.81 39.47
C LEU A 46 16.06 17.83 40.40
N SER A 47 16.49 19.08 40.32
CA SER A 47 15.69 20.21 40.79
C SER A 47 14.58 20.46 39.75
N ASP A 48 13.35 20.61 40.19
CA ASP A 48 12.24 21.07 39.33
C ASP A 48 12.60 22.42 38.67
N PRO A 49 12.34 22.61 37.36
CA PRO A 49 12.61 23.87 36.72
C PRO A 49 11.62 24.95 37.20
N PRO A 50 12.06 26.20 37.40
CA PRO A 50 11.17 27.29 37.75
C PRO A 50 10.23 27.59 36.58
N ILE A 51 8.93 27.63 36.90
CA ILE A 51 7.88 28.08 36.00
C ILE A 51 8.11 29.57 35.71
N GLY A 52 8.50 29.93 34.49
CA GLY A 52 8.66 31.33 34.10
C GLY A 52 9.16 31.55 32.68
N LEU A 53 8.24 32.02 31.83
CA LEU A 53 8.44 32.86 30.63
C LEU A 53 9.27 32.27 29.47
N PHE A 54 8.57 31.67 28.51
CA PHE A 54 9.10 31.36 27.18
C PHE A 54 9.31 32.66 26.39
N ASP A 55 10.56 33.09 26.23
CA ASP A 55 10.94 33.88 25.06
C ASP A 55 11.18 32.93 23.86
N PRO A 56 10.85 33.32 22.62
CA PRO A 56 11.03 32.47 21.46
C PRO A 56 12.50 32.11 21.27
N ILE A 57 12.77 30.82 21.08
CA ILE A 57 14.09 30.34 20.66
C ILE A 57 14.32 30.87 19.23
N GLU A 58 15.18 31.87 19.06
CA GLU A 58 15.73 32.20 17.74
C GLU A 58 16.69 31.09 17.33
N ILE A 59 16.18 30.17 16.50
CA ILE A 59 17.00 29.18 15.81
C ILE A 59 17.75 29.92 14.71
N SER A 60 19.07 30.06 14.88
CA SER A 60 19.96 30.55 13.82
C SER A 60 19.76 29.69 12.56
N PRO A 61 19.58 30.27 11.36
CA PRO A 61 19.26 29.49 10.17
C PRO A 61 20.45 28.60 9.82
N SER A 62 20.31 27.31 10.14
CA SER A 62 21.20 26.27 9.63
C SER A 62 21.25 26.39 8.11
N VAL A 63 22.46 26.48 7.60
CA VAL A 63 22.81 26.57 6.18
C VAL A 63 22.04 25.50 5.41
N LEU A 64 21.04 25.92 4.65
CA LEU A 64 20.38 25.11 3.63
C LEU A 64 21.45 24.60 2.65
N PRO A 65 21.65 23.27 2.48
CA PRO A 65 22.45 22.80 1.37
C PRO A 65 21.77 23.29 0.09
N HIS A 66 22.48 24.13 -0.66
CA HIS A 66 22.05 24.57 -1.98
C HIS A 66 21.94 23.32 -2.85
N ASN A 67 20.72 22.94 -3.24
CA ASN A 67 20.51 22.05 -4.36
C ASN A 67 21.22 22.68 -5.58
N PRO A 68 22.29 22.07 -6.12
CA PRO A 68 23.07 22.68 -7.20
C PRO A 68 22.30 22.75 -8.54
N ASN A 69 21.12 22.13 -8.62
CA ASN A 69 20.24 22.20 -9.79
C ASN A 69 18.84 22.66 -9.36
N PRO A 70 18.50 23.96 -9.43
CA PRO A 70 17.13 24.40 -9.24
C PRO A 70 16.28 23.78 -10.35
N VAL A 71 15.53 22.72 -10.02
CA VAL A 71 14.49 22.20 -10.88
C VAL A 71 13.40 23.27 -10.92
N GLU A 72 13.13 23.80 -12.11
CA GLU A 72 12.13 24.84 -12.28
C GLU A 72 10.77 24.31 -11.79
N PRO A 73 10.16 24.94 -10.79
CA PRO A 73 8.90 24.47 -10.23
C PRO A 73 7.78 24.60 -11.25
N LEU A 74 6.84 23.66 -11.23
CA LEU A 74 5.64 23.78 -12.05
C LEU A 74 4.87 25.05 -11.68
N SER A 75 4.48 25.81 -12.71
CA SER A 75 3.57 26.94 -12.56
C SER A 75 2.19 26.46 -12.08
N PRO A 76 1.42 27.29 -11.34
CA PRO A 76 0.04 26.99 -10.98
C PRO A 76 -0.75 26.47 -12.19
N MET A 77 -1.30 25.26 -12.06
CA MET A 77 -2.13 24.67 -13.09
C MET A 77 -3.56 25.14 -12.86
N TYR A 78 -4.15 25.75 -13.89
CA TYR A 78 -5.56 26.09 -13.88
C TYR A 78 -6.30 25.15 -14.82
N PRO A 79 -7.40 24.51 -14.38
CA PRO A 79 -8.23 23.73 -15.27
C PRO A 79 -8.88 24.68 -16.29
N ASN A 80 -8.36 24.73 -17.51
CA ASN A 80 -8.98 25.47 -18.59
C ASN A 80 -9.82 24.52 -19.44
N TYR A 81 -11.06 24.27 -19.02
CA TYR A 81 -12.02 23.49 -19.79
C TYR A 81 -13.37 24.21 -19.87
N THR A 82 -14.01 24.09 -21.02
CA THR A 82 -15.39 24.54 -21.22
C THR A 82 -16.32 23.35 -21.04
N SER A 83 -17.23 23.43 -20.06
CA SER A 83 -18.29 22.43 -19.92
C SER A 83 -19.18 22.44 -21.16
N TYR A 84 -19.55 21.26 -21.64
CA TYR A 84 -20.46 21.08 -22.78
C TYR A 84 -21.38 19.88 -22.55
N ASP A 85 -22.43 19.77 -23.37
CA ASP A 85 -23.34 18.63 -23.33
C ASP A 85 -22.73 17.44 -24.10
N PRO A 86 -22.44 16.30 -23.44
CA PRO A 86 -21.80 15.17 -24.09
C PRO A 86 -22.74 14.47 -25.08
N VAL A 87 -22.20 14.02 -26.20
CA VAL A 87 -22.93 13.17 -27.14
C VAL A 87 -22.91 11.72 -26.62
N LEU A 88 -24.06 11.25 -26.15
CA LEU A 88 -24.22 9.89 -25.64
C LEU A 88 -24.75 8.95 -26.72
N THR A 89 -24.38 7.68 -26.62
CA THR A 89 -24.87 6.61 -27.49
C THR A 89 -26.35 6.33 -27.32
N GLY A 90 -26.92 6.66 -26.15
CA GLY A 90 -28.32 6.39 -25.79
C GLY A 90 -28.64 4.92 -25.55
N LYS A 91 -27.62 4.04 -25.57
CA LYS A 91 -27.76 2.58 -25.37
C LYS A 91 -27.40 2.14 -23.95
N CYS A 92 -26.85 3.04 -23.14
CA CYS A 92 -26.58 2.81 -21.75
C CYS A 92 -27.78 3.21 -20.89
N HIS A 93 -28.48 2.24 -20.33
CA HIS A 93 -29.69 2.47 -19.53
C HIS A 93 -29.36 2.70 -18.04
N VAL A 94 -28.64 3.79 -17.74
CA VAL A 94 -28.30 4.19 -16.37
C VAL A 94 -28.71 5.64 -16.13
N ASN A 95 -29.20 5.92 -14.92
CA ASN A 95 -29.42 7.28 -14.47
C ASN A 95 -28.10 7.92 -14.02
N PHE A 96 -27.38 8.56 -14.94
CA PHE A 96 -26.13 9.25 -14.64
C PHE A 96 -26.28 10.39 -13.61
N SER A 97 -27.48 10.98 -13.47
CA SER A 97 -27.73 11.99 -12.45
C SER A 97 -27.67 11.43 -11.02
N ALA A 98 -27.97 10.14 -10.83
CA ALA A 98 -27.81 9.48 -9.53
C ALA A 98 -26.33 9.21 -9.17
N LEU A 99 -25.43 9.30 -10.16
CA LEU A 99 -24.00 9.10 -10.02
C LEU A 99 -23.21 10.42 -10.11
N SER A 100 -23.90 11.56 -10.14
CA SER A 100 -23.29 12.88 -10.37
C SER A 100 -22.14 13.17 -9.44
N TYR A 101 -22.30 12.91 -8.14
CA TYR A 101 -21.24 13.10 -7.13
C TYR A 101 -19.95 12.36 -7.52
N THR A 102 -20.03 11.06 -7.79
CA THR A 102 -18.86 10.23 -8.12
C THR A 102 -18.28 10.61 -9.48
N ILE A 103 -19.13 10.97 -10.45
CA ILE A 103 -18.70 11.43 -11.79
C ILE A 103 -17.96 12.77 -11.68
N ASP A 104 -18.51 13.74 -10.97
CA ASP A 104 -17.92 15.06 -10.77
C ASP A 104 -16.59 14.94 -10.03
N LYS A 105 -16.54 14.08 -9.01
CA LYS A 105 -15.32 13.78 -8.28
C LYS A 105 -14.26 13.16 -9.19
N THR A 106 -14.65 12.21 -10.02
CA THR A 106 -13.75 11.56 -10.98
C THR A 106 -13.24 12.54 -12.03
N ALA A 107 -14.08 13.44 -12.55
CA ALA A 107 -13.66 14.44 -13.50
C ALA A 107 -12.67 15.44 -12.89
N SER A 108 -12.89 15.82 -11.63
CA SER A 108 -11.98 16.60 -10.79
C SER A 108 -10.63 15.88 -10.64
N ASP A 109 -10.64 14.68 -10.06
CA ASP A 109 -9.48 13.84 -9.75
C ASP A 109 -8.66 13.43 -10.99
N CYS A 110 -9.29 13.42 -12.17
CA CYS A 110 -8.68 13.13 -13.46
C CYS A 110 -8.68 14.32 -14.42
N SER A 111 -8.64 15.55 -13.91
CA SER A 111 -8.64 16.75 -14.77
C SER A 111 -7.45 16.75 -15.74
N ILE A 112 -7.64 17.33 -16.93
CA ILE A 112 -6.65 17.34 -18.04
C ILE A 112 -5.20 17.64 -17.59
N PRO A 113 -4.91 18.74 -16.87
CA PRO A 113 -3.52 19.09 -16.55
C PRO A 113 -2.89 18.16 -15.51
N LEU A 114 -3.68 17.49 -14.67
CA LEU A 114 -3.16 16.70 -13.56
C LEU A 114 -3.20 15.19 -13.79
N ALA A 115 -4.14 14.67 -14.58
CA ALA A 115 -4.36 13.23 -14.71
C ALA A 115 -3.08 12.43 -15.02
N PRO A 116 -2.17 12.86 -15.93
CA PRO A 116 -0.93 12.13 -16.17
C PRO A 116 0.03 12.13 -14.98
N LEU A 117 -0.02 13.18 -14.14
CA LEU A 117 0.88 13.38 -13.01
C LEU A 117 0.40 12.66 -11.73
N VAL A 118 -0.90 12.40 -11.60
CA VAL A 118 -1.50 11.73 -10.43
C VAL A 118 -2.24 10.44 -10.78
N ALA A 119 -1.97 9.90 -11.97
CA ALA A 119 -2.65 8.71 -12.51
C ALA A 119 -2.72 7.58 -11.47
N ASP A 120 -1.57 7.16 -10.95
CA ASP A 120 -1.47 5.98 -10.10
C ASP A 120 -2.05 6.15 -8.70
N VAL A 121 -2.13 7.38 -8.21
CA VAL A 121 -2.37 7.70 -6.79
C VAL A 121 -3.74 8.29 -6.51
N ILE A 122 -4.31 9.02 -7.47
CA ILE A 122 -5.59 9.72 -7.31
C ILE A 122 -6.55 9.33 -8.44
N CYS A 123 -6.18 9.60 -9.69
CA CYS A 123 -7.09 9.48 -10.82
C CYS A 123 -7.55 8.03 -11.06
N CYS A 124 -6.64 7.07 -11.24
CA CYS A 124 -7.02 5.69 -11.54
C CYS A 124 -7.73 4.98 -10.37
N PRO A 125 -7.33 5.16 -9.09
CA PRO A 125 -8.14 4.73 -7.95
C PRO A 125 -9.58 5.26 -7.99
N GLN A 126 -9.78 6.54 -8.32
CA GLN A 126 -11.10 7.15 -8.42
C GLN A 126 -11.90 6.62 -9.62
N VAL A 127 -11.30 6.45 -10.79
CA VAL A 127 -11.98 5.89 -11.97
C VAL A 127 -12.38 4.44 -11.74
N ASN A 128 -11.49 3.62 -11.18
CA ASN A 128 -11.82 2.22 -10.84
C ASN A 128 -13.00 2.13 -9.87
N SER A 129 -13.04 3.02 -8.88
CA SER A 129 -14.17 3.15 -7.96
C SER A 129 -15.46 3.51 -8.69
N LEU A 130 -15.43 4.52 -9.57
CA LEU A 130 -16.56 4.90 -10.41
C LEU A 130 -17.08 3.72 -11.25
N MET A 131 -16.20 2.93 -11.86
CA MET A 131 -16.60 1.78 -12.69
C MET A 131 -17.37 0.72 -11.89
N ASN A 132 -16.92 0.39 -10.68
CA ASN A 132 -17.60 -0.57 -9.81
C ASN A 132 -19.00 -0.06 -9.37
N ILE A 133 -19.07 1.21 -8.95
CA ILE A 133 -20.34 1.85 -8.55
C ILE A 133 -21.29 1.93 -9.74
N PHE A 134 -20.77 2.28 -10.91
CA PHE A 134 -21.54 2.34 -12.15
C PHE A 134 -22.12 0.97 -12.52
N GLN A 135 -21.31 -0.08 -12.44
CA GLN A 135 -21.73 -1.46 -12.75
C GLN A 135 -22.89 -1.89 -11.84
N ALA A 136 -22.82 -1.56 -10.55
CA ALA A 136 -23.90 -1.78 -9.59
C ALA A 136 -25.17 -0.98 -9.93
N ALA A 137 -25.03 0.30 -10.29
CA ALA A 137 -26.15 1.16 -10.66
C ALA A 137 -26.87 0.66 -11.93
N TYR A 138 -26.11 0.14 -12.90
CA TYR A 138 -26.67 -0.55 -14.07
C TYR A 138 -27.42 -1.82 -13.66
N GLY A 139 -26.82 -2.60 -12.78
CA GLY A 139 -27.31 -3.90 -12.34
C GLY A 139 -28.58 -3.86 -11.50
N SER A 140 -28.76 -2.81 -10.70
CA SER A 140 -29.84 -2.68 -9.72
C SER A 140 -31.26 -2.73 -10.31
N GLY A 141 -31.42 -2.47 -11.60
CA GLY A 141 -32.73 -2.56 -12.27
C GLY A 141 -33.08 -3.96 -12.78
N ASN A 142 -32.09 -4.84 -12.94
CA ASN A 142 -32.22 -6.12 -13.67
C ASN A 142 -31.70 -7.33 -12.88
N ASP A 143 -31.37 -7.18 -11.59
CA ASP A 143 -30.78 -8.20 -10.72
C ASP A 143 -29.46 -8.82 -11.24
N THR A 144 -28.72 -8.08 -12.06
CA THR A 144 -27.44 -8.50 -12.65
C THR A 144 -26.26 -7.79 -11.98
N LEU A 145 -25.13 -8.47 -11.82
CA LEU A 145 -23.88 -7.95 -11.26
C LEU A 145 -22.81 -7.65 -12.32
N ALA A 146 -23.08 -7.94 -13.59
CA ALA A 146 -22.14 -7.73 -14.70
C ALA A 146 -22.88 -7.37 -15.99
N LEU A 147 -22.24 -6.56 -16.85
CA LEU A 147 -22.84 -6.13 -18.12
C LEU A 147 -22.59 -7.15 -19.23
N ASN A 148 -23.50 -7.21 -20.21
CA ASN A 148 -23.20 -7.85 -21.48
C ASN A 148 -22.24 -6.97 -22.31
N GLN A 149 -21.55 -7.56 -23.29
CA GLN A 149 -20.53 -6.87 -24.10
C GLN A 149 -21.06 -5.61 -24.82
N ALA A 150 -22.27 -5.67 -25.37
CA ALA A 150 -22.84 -4.56 -26.13
C ALA A 150 -23.16 -3.36 -25.21
N SER A 151 -23.75 -3.64 -24.04
CA SER A 151 -24.02 -2.62 -23.01
C SER A 151 -22.73 -2.09 -22.41
N ALA A 152 -21.73 -2.93 -22.15
CA ALA A 152 -20.44 -2.51 -21.63
C ALA A 152 -19.73 -1.53 -22.58
N ASN A 153 -19.72 -1.82 -23.89
CA ASN A 153 -19.14 -0.91 -24.89
C ASN A 153 -19.86 0.44 -24.95
N ALA A 154 -21.20 0.43 -24.96
CA ALA A 154 -22.01 1.64 -24.98
C ALA A 154 -21.83 2.49 -23.70
N CYS A 155 -21.96 1.85 -22.54
CA CYS A 155 -21.83 2.51 -21.24
C CYS A 155 -20.43 3.06 -21.00
N PHE A 156 -19.38 2.30 -21.35
CA PHE A 156 -18.01 2.78 -21.25
C PHE A 156 -17.79 4.05 -22.10
N SER A 157 -18.30 4.06 -23.33
CA SER A 157 -18.25 5.25 -24.19
C SER A 157 -19.00 6.44 -23.59
N ASP A 158 -20.21 6.21 -23.04
CA ASP A 158 -21.03 7.27 -22.45
C ASP A 158 -20.36 7.87 -21.20
N ILE A 159 -19.79 7.03 -20.32
CA ILE A 159 -19.06 7.48 -19.13
C ILE A 159 -17.86 8.35 -19.53
N MET A 160 -17.05 7.89 -20.48
CA MET A 160 -15.87 8.65 -20.92
C MET A 160 -16.25 9.99 -21.56
N SER A 161 -17.32 10.03 -22.36
CA SER A 161 -17.85 11.29 -22.92
C SER A 161 -18.31 12.25 -21.83
N ILE A 162 -18.99 11.77 -20.78
CA ILE A 162 -19.44 12.60 -19.65
C ILE A 162 -18.25 13.13 -18.84
N LEU A 163 -17.24 12.30 -18.57
CA LEU A 163 -16.03 12.74 -17.88
C LEU A 163 -15.30 13.82 -18.68
N ALA A 164 -15.13 13.61 -19.98
CA ALA A 164 -14.51 14.58 -20.87
C ALA A 164 -15.27 15.91 -20.92
N SER A 165 -16.62 15.87 -20.89
CA SER A 165 -17.45 17.07 -20.89
C SER A 165 -17.36 17.88 -19.59
N LYS A 166 -16.85 17.26 -18.53
CA LYS A 166 -16.57 17.86 -17.22
C LYS A 166 -15.08 18.18 -17.00
N GLY A 167 -14.27 18.17 -18.06
CA GLY A 167 -12.86 18.58 -18.00
C GLY A 167 -11.88 17.48 -17.59
N ALA A 168 -12.33 16.23 -17.54
CA ALA A 168 -11.44 15.10 -17.34
C ALA A 168 -10.57 14.85 -18.58
N ASN A 169 -9.40 14.27 -18.37
CA ASN A 169 -8.48 13.90 -19.43
C ASN A 169 -9.10 12.83 -20.35
N THR A 170 -9.05 13.03 -21.67
CA THR A 170 -9.62 12.07 -22.64
C THR A 170 -8.86 10.76 -22.73
N ASN A 171 -7.61 10.73 -22.27
CA ASN A 171 -6.73 9.56 -22.31
C ASN A 171 -6.79 8.72 -21.02
N ILE A 172 -7.81 8.92 -20.18
CA ILE A 172 -8.05 8.08 -18.98
C ILE A 172 -8.02 6.57 -19.30
N PRO A 173 -8.63 6.08 -20.40
CA PRO A 173 -8.59 4.66 -20.72
C PRO A 173 -7.18 4.11 -20.86
N GLU A 174 -6.29 4.84 -21.53
CA GLU A 174 -4.88 4.46 -21.68
C GLU A 174 -4.11 4.63 -20.37
N LEU A 175 -4.28 5.77 -19.69
CA LEU A 175 -3.59 6.08 -18.42
C LEU A 175 -3.89 5.04 -17.34
N CYS A 176 -5.15 4.62 -17.22
CA CYS A 176 -5.60 3.69 -16.19
C CYS A 176 -5.76 2.24 -16.68
N THR A 177 -5.34 1.95 -17.92
CA THR A 177 -5.46 0.62 -18.55
C THR A 177 -6.89 0.07 -18.50
N LEU A 178 -7.88 0.91 -18.76
CA LEU A 178 -9.30 0.55 -18.69
C LEU A 178 -9.80 0.04 -20.04
N ARG A 179 -10.62 -1.00 -20.00
CA ARG A 179 -11.29 -1.56 -21.17
C ARG A 179 -12.77 -1.81 -20.87
N PRO A 180 -13.65 -1.74 -21.88
CA PRO A 180 -15.04 -2.14 -21.72
C PRO A 180 -15.22 -3.56 -21.16
N SER A 181 -14.27 -4.46 -21.45
CA SER A 181 -14.28 -5.83 -20.92
C SER A 181 -14.25 -5.88 -19.38
N ASN A 182 -13.68 -4.87 -18.71
CA ASN A 182 -13.67 -4.79 -17.25
C ASN A 182 -15.07 -4.61 -16.65
N LEU A 183 -16.07 -4.17 -17.41
CA LEU A 183 -17.48 -4.07 -16.95
C LEU A 183 -18.27 -5.35 -17.19
N THR A 184 -17.73 -6.27 -17.99
CA THR A 184 -18.43 -7.50 -18.38
C THR A 184 -18.23 -8.65 -17.42
N ASP A 185 -17.12 -8.64 -16.67
CA ASP A 185 -16.66 -9.73 -15.80
C ASP A 185 -16.97 -11.10 -16.40
N ALA A 186 -16.67 -11.23 -17.69
CA ALA A 186 -17.32 -12.21 -18.55
C ALA A 186 -17.01 -13.64 -18.14
N ALA A 187 -15.84 -13.87 -17.54
CA ALA A 187 -15.37 -15.17 -17.11
C ALA A 187 -15.96 -15.63 -15.76
N CYS A 188 -16.55 -14.73 -14.96
CA CYS A 188 -17.13 -15.14 -13.70
C CYS A 188 -18.45 -15.92 -13.92
N PRO A 189 -18.62 -17.12 -13.34
CA PRO A 189 -19.80 -17.95 -13.58
C PRO A 189 -21.07 -17.42 -12.87
N VAL A 190 -20.90 -16.59 -11.85
CA VAL A 190 -22.00 -15.98 -11.10
C VAL A 190 -22.18 -14.54 -11.58
N LYS A 191 -23.40 -14.21 -12.04
CA LYS A 191 -23.72 -12.88 -12.60
C LYS A 191 -25.01 -12.28 -12.07
N ASP A 192 -25.75 -12.99 -11.23
CA ASP A 192 -26.99 -12.53 -10.63
C ASP A 192 -26.91 -12.49 -9.10
N ILE A 193 -27.72 -11.64 -8.49
CA ILE A 193 -27.69 -11.37 -7.05
C ILE A 193 -28.08 -12.63 -6.25
N ALA A 194 -29.11 -13.37 -6.68
CA ALA A 194 -29.62 -14.51 -5.94
C ALA A 194 -28.58 -15.64 -5.83
N SER A 195 -27.89 -15.94 -6.93
CA SER A 195 -26.79 -16.90 -6.95
C SER A 195 -25.61 -16.43 -6.10
N PHE A 196 -25.28 -15.14 -6.14
CA PHE A 196 -24.20 -14.56 -5.34
C PHE A 196 -24.47 -14.71 -3.83
N GLU A 197 -25.63 -14.25 -3.36
CA GLU A 197 -25.99 -14.25 -1.94
C GLU A 197 -26.14 -15.67 -1.37
N LYS A 198 -26.38 -16.67 -2.22
CA LYS A 198 -26.42 -18.09 -1.84
C LYS A 198 -25.03 -18.69 -1.59
N ILE A 199 -24.01 -18.22 -2.32
CA ILE A 199 -22.65 -18.79 -2.27
C ILE A 199 -21.79 -18.03 -1.26
N VAL A 200 -21.90 -16.70 -1.21
CA VAL A 200 -21.04 -15.83 -0.42
C VAL A 200 -21.64 -15.61 0.97
N ASN A 201 -20.80 -15.61 2.00
CA ASN A 201 -21.19 -15.13 3.32
C ASN A 201 -21.27 -13.59 3.30
N VAL A 202 -22.44 -13.09 2.91
CA VAL A 202 -22.71 -11.66 2.72
C VAL A 202 -22.56 -10.84 4.01
N SER A 203 -22.88 -11.42 5.18
CA SER A 203 -22.69 -10.74 6.47
C SER A 203 -21.20 -10.46 6.71
N LYS A 204 -20.36 -11.49 6.59
CA LYS A 204 -18.90 -11.36 6.77
C LYS A 204 -18.30 -10.35 5.78
N LEU A 205 -18.78 -10.34 4.54
CA LEU A 205 -18.29 -9.42 3.51
C LEU A 205 -18.66 -7.96 3.81
N ILE A 206 -19.91 -7.70 4.22
CA ILE A 206 -20.37 -6.36 4.60
C ILE A 206 -19.67 -5.89 5.88
N ASP A 207 -19.54 -6.75 6.89
CA ASP A 207 -18.84 -6.43 8.14
C ASP A 207 -17.37 -6.04 7.89
N ALA A 208 -16.74 -6.67 6.89
CA ALA A 208 -15.36 -6.38 6.50
C ALA A 208 -15.21 -5.08 5.70
N CYS A 209 -16.18 -4.73 4.84
CA CYS A 209 -16.01 -3.70 3.80
C CYS A 209 -16.89 -2.46 3.94
N SER A 210 -17.86 -2.44 4.85
CA SER A 210 -18.76 -1.28 5.05
C SER A 210 -18.07 -0.06 5.64
N SER A 211 -17.03 -0.25 6.47
CA SER A 211 -16.25 0.83 7.06
C SER A 211 -14.76 0.46 7.03
N VAL A 212 -14.10 0.86 5.94
CA VAL A 212 -12.69 0.56 5.71
C VAL A 212 -11.82 1.64 6.34
N ASP A 213 -11.17 1.32 7.46
CA ASP A 213 -10.15 2.18 8.04
C ASP A 213 -8.86 2.11 7.18
N PRO A 214 -8.36 3.24 6.64
CA PRO A 214 -7.25 3.20 5.71
C PRO A 214 -5.94 2.65 6.29
N LEU A 215 -5.65 2.95 7.56
CA LEU A 215 -4.42 2.47 8.20
C LEU A 215 -4.49 0.96 8.45
N LYS A 216 -5.62 0.49 8.99
CA LYS A 216 -5.85 -0.94 9.21
C LYS A 216 -5.87 -1.69 7.90
N GLU A 217 -6.55 -1.22 6.87
CA GLU A 217 -6.65 -1.95 5.61
C GLU A 217 -5.29 -2.03 4.88
N CYS A 218 -4.49 -0.97 4.89
CA CYS A 218 -3.17 -1.00 4.26
C CYS A 218 -2.19 -1.92 4.99
N CYS A 219 -2.36 -2.09 6.31
CA CYS A 219 -1.41 -2.80 7.17
C CYS A 219 -1.81 -4.22 7.57
N ARG A 220 -3.09 -4.40 7.86
CA ARG A 220 -3.72 -5.64 8.32
C ARG A 220 -5.07 -5.75 7.61
N PRO A 221 -5.04 -6.00 6.28
CA PRO A 221 -6.23 -5.92 5.46
C PRO A 221 -7.28 -6.92 5.94
N VAL A 222 -8.54 -6.49 5.94
CA VAL A 222 -9.71 -7.33 6.25
C VAL A 222 -10.66 -7.36 5.07
N CYS A 223 -10.90 -6.22 4.42
CA CYS A 223 -11.81 -6.13 3.28
C CYS A 223 -11.22 -6.79 2.02
N GLN A 224 -9.97 -6.49 1.65
CA GLN A 224 -9.31 -7.13 0.50
C GLN A 224 -9.32 -8.67 0.57
N PRO A 225 -8.94 -9.30 1.72
CA PRO A 225 -9.07 -10.75 1.90
C PRO A 225 -10.50 -11.25 1.79
N ALA A 226 -11.48 -10.55 2.38
CA ALA A 226 -12.89 -10.94 2.29
C ALA A 226 -13.41 -10.92 0.84
N ILE A 227 -13.02 -9.91 0.06
CA ILE A 227 -13.32 -9.82 -1.38
C ILE A 227 -12.67 -10.98 -2.14
N ALA A 228 -11.39 -11.25 -1.88
CA ALA A 228 -10.66 -12.33 -2.55
C ALA A 228 -11.25 -13.71 -2.22
N GLU A 229 -11.60 -13.95 -0.96
CA GLU A 229 -12.30 -15.15 -0.51
C GLU A 229 -13.63 -15.32 -1.24
N ALA A 230 -14.48 -14.29 -1.24
CA ALA A 230 -15.76 -14.30 -1.96
C ALA A 230 -15.57 -14.60 -3.45
N ALA A 231 -14.60 -13.95 -4.10
CA ALA A 231 -14.29 -14.16 -5.52
C ALA A 231 -13.86 -15.61 -5.83
N ILE A 232 -13.08 -16.24 -4.94
CA ILE A 232 -12.66 -17.65 -5.07
C ILE A 232 -13.86 -18.60 -4.88
N HIS A 233 -14.76 -18.29 -3.96
CA HIS A 233 -15.96 -19.09 -3.74
C HIS A 233 -16.91 -19.06 -4.94
N ILE A 234 -17.09 -17.89 -5.57
CA ILE A 234 -17.96 -17.79 -6.75
C ILE A 234 -17.26 -18.25 -8.04
N SER A 235 -15.94 -18.13 -8.17
CA SER A 235 -15.22 -18.64 -9.36
C SER A 235 -15.32 -20.15 -9.52
N SER A 236 -15.49 -20.88 -8.41
CA SER A 236 -15.72 -22.32 -8.35
C SER A 236 -17.21 -22.71 -8.40
N GLY A 237 -18.12 -21.76 -8.55
CA GLY A 237 -19.57 -22.01 -8.54
C GLY A 237 -20.11 -22.53 -7.21
N GLY A 238 -19.42 -22.24 -6.10
CA GLY A 238 -19.79 -22.69 -4.75
C GLY A 238 -19.38 -24.13 -4.41
N ALA A 239 -18.61 -24.81 -5.27
CA ALA A 239 -18.03 -26.10 -4.94
C ALA A 239 -16.78 -25.91 -4.06
N ASN A 240 -16.72 -26.57 -2.89
CA ASN A 240 -15.52 -26.57 -2.05
C ASN A 240 -14.30 -27.00 -2.88
N MET A 241 -13.27 -26.17 -2.89
CA MET A 241 -12.01 -26.32 -3.64
C MET A 241 -11.21 -27.60 -3.32
N PHE A 242 -11.71 -28.47 -2.43
CA PHE A 242 -11.07 -29.73 -2.04
C PHE A 242 -11.37 -30.91 -2.97
N GLY A 243 -12.09 -30.71 -4.09
CA GLY A 243 -12.58 -31.82 -4.91
C GLY A 243 -12.40 -31.75 -6.43
N SER A 244 -11.87 -30.67 -7.02
CA SER A 244 -11.73 -30.59 -8.48
C SER A 244 -10.34 -30.13 -8.90
N SER A 245 -9.80 -30.85 -9.88
CA SER A 245 -8.41 -30.79 -10.37
C SER A 245 -8.11 -29.59 -11.26
N SER A 246 -8.64 -28.40 -10.96
CA SER A 246 -8.15 -27.16 -11.57
C SER A 246 -6.90 -26.71 -10.81
N ILE A 247 -5.75 -26.76 -11.47
CA ILE A 247 -4.46 -26.34 -10.91
C ILE A 247 -4.59 -24.89 -10.41
N PRO A 248 -4.45 -24.63 -9.10
CA PRO A 248 -4.40 -23.27 -8.58
C PRO A 248 -3.21 -22.55 -9.21
N GLY A 249 -3.47 -21.52 -10.04
CA GLY A 249 -2.42 -20.73 -10.69
C GLY A 249 -2.29 -20.90 -12.22
N SER A 250 -3.20 -21.59 -12.91
CA SER A 250 -3.30 -21.44 -14.38
C SER A 250 -3.71 -20.02 -14.73
N VAL A 251 -3.15 -19.43 -15.80
CA VAL A 251 -3.47 -18.07 -16.29
C VAL A 251 -4.98 -17.90 -16.45
N ALA A 252 -5.66 -18.91 -17.02
CA ALA A 252 -7.12 -18.91 -17.17
C ALA A 252 -7.87 -18.90 -15.83
N GLY A 253 -7.32 -19.51 -14.77
CA GLY A 253 -7.91 -19.49 -13.42
C GLY A 253 -7.69 -18.16 -12.69
N ILE A 254 -6.57 -17.48 -12.97
CA ILE A 254 -6.27 -16.14 -12.43
C ILE A 254 -7.22 -15.11 -13.04
N ASP A 255 -7.46 -15.19 -14.35
CA ASP A 255 -8.38 -14.29 -15.06
C ASP A 255 -9.83 -14.45 -14.55
N VAL A 256 -10.30 -15.68 -14.32
CA VAL A 256 -11.64 -15.94 -13.76
C VAL A 256 -11.79 -15.35 -12.35
N VAL A 257 -10.80 -15.54 -11.46
CA VAL A 257 -10.87 -14.97 -10.10
C VAL A 257 -10.84 -13.44 -10.14
N SER A 258 -10.09 -12.85 -11.07
CA SER A 258 -10.06 -11.40 -11.26
C SER A 258 -11.43 -10.86 -11.69
N ASP A 259 -12.05 -11.46 -12.70
CA ASP A 259 -13.42 -11.09 -13.14
C ASP A 259 -14.43 -11.29 -11.99
N CYS A 260 -14.29 -12.35 -11.19
CA CYS A 260 -15.15 -12.55 -10.04
C CYS A 260 -14.93 -11.51 -8.92
N LYS A 261 -13.77 -10.86 -8.81
CA LYS A 261 -13.62 -9.70 -7.92
C LYS A 261 -14.46 -8.52 -8.41
N GLY A 262 -14.58 -8.31 -9.72
CA GLY A 262 -15.47 -7.31 -10.31
C GLY A 262 -16.93 -7.53 -9.87
N VAL A 263 -17.41 -8.78 -9.99
CA VAL A 263 -18.75 -9.17 -9.50
C VAL A 263 -18.94 -8.89 -8.00
N VAL A 264 -17.94 -9.20 -7.17
CA VAL A 264 -17.98 -8.90 -5.72
C VAL A 264 -18.04 -7.39 -5.46
N HIS A 265 -17.25 -6.59 -6.18
CA HIS A 265 -17.29 -5.14 -6.06
C HIS A 265 -18.64 -4.57 -6.49
N SER A 266 -19.21 -5.06 -7.60
CA SER A 266 -20.54 -4.67 -8.05
C SER A 266 -21.59 -4.93 -6.97
N TRP A 267 -21.60 -6.13 -6.38
CA TRP A 267 -22.54 -6.47 -5.31
C TRP A 267 -22.33 -5.58 -4.06
N LEU A 268 -21.09 -5.32 -3.65
CA LEU A 268 -20.77 -4.41 -2.55
C LEU A 268 -21.32 -3.00 -2.82
N SER A 269 -21.11 -2.47 -4.03
CA SER A 269 -21.65 -1.17 -4.44
C SER A 269 -23.18 -1.12 -4.50
N MET A 270 -23.85 -2.25 -4.70
CA MET A 270 -25.31 -2.30 -4.62
C MET A 270 -25.83 -2.21 -3.18
N LYS A 271 -25.05 -2.68 -2.20
CA LYS A 271 -25.45 -2.73 -0.79
C LYS A 271 -25.03 -1.51 0.00
N LEU A 272 -23.87 -0.94 -0.31
CA LEU A 272 -23.34 0.27 0.31
C LEU A 272 -23.93 1.52 -0.38
N SER A 273 -23.90 2.66 0.31
CA SER A 273 -24.13 3.93 -0.38
C SER A 273 -23.01 4.21 -1.38
N SER A 274 -23.30 5.03 -2.40
CA SER A 274 -22.29 5.43 -3.41
C SER A 274 -21.05 6.04 -2.76
N GLU A 275 -21.23 6.82 -1.69
CA GLU A 275 -20.13 7.47 -0.95
C GLU A 275 -19.29 6.47 -0.16
N GLU A 276 -19.92 5.54 0.57
CA GLU A 276 -19.23 4.49 1.32
C GLU A 276 -18.46 3.56 0.38
N ALA A 277 -19.09 3.13 -0.71
CA ALA A 277 -18.45 2.32 -1.74
C ALA A 277 -17.26 3.08 -2.35
N ASN A 278 -17.44 4.37 -2.65
CA ASN A 278 -16.38 5.18 -3.24
C ASN A 278 -15.18 5.30 -2.30
N SER A 279 -15.43 5.62 -1.03
CA SER A 279 -14.39 5.69 -0.01
C SER A 279 -13.67 4.36 0.15
N ALA A 280 -14.42 3.27 0.32
CA ALA A 280 -13.86 1.92 0.50
C ALA A 280 -12.95 1.54 -0.68
N PHE A 281 -13.43 1.61 -1.92
CA PHE A 281 -12.64 1.19 -3.08
C PHE A 281 -11.41 2.05 -3.35
N ARG A 282 -11.48 3.35 -3.05
CA ARG A 282 -10.30 4.22 -3.12
C ARG A 282 -9.26 3.83 -2.08
N VAL A 283 -9.67 3.51 -0.85
CA VAL A 283 -8.76 3.00 0.19
C VAL A 283 -8.11 1.70 -0.25
N LEU A 284 -8.90 0.73 -0.71
CA LEU A 284 -8.39 -0.56 -1.18
C LEU A 284 -7.38 -0.38 -2.32
N SER A 285 -7.69 0.50 -3.28
CA SER A 285 -6.81 0.82 -4.41
C SER A 285 -5.54 1.54 -3.95
N GLY A 286 -5.67 2.55 -3.09
CA GLY A 286 -4.57 3.29 -2.47
C GLY A 286 -3.58 2.38 -1.76
N CYS A 287 -4.09 1.46 -0.92
CA CYS A 287 -3.27 0.47 -0.23
C CYS A 287 -2.51 -0.46 -1.19
N LYS A 288 -3.06 -0.72 -2.38
CA LYS A 288 -2.40 -1.55 -3.41
C LYS A 288 -1.30 -0.76 -4.13
N VAL A 289 -1.59 0.44 -4.61
CA VAL A 289 -0.64 1.25 -5.41
C VAL A 289 0.54 1.75 -4.58
N ASN A 290 0.35 1.89 -3.27
CA ASN A 290 1.43 2.25 -2.35
C ASN A 290 2.52 1.17 -2.22
N LYS A 291 2.26 -0.08 -2.60
CA LYS A 291 3.22 -1.18 -2.42
C LYS A 291 4.29 -1.26 -3.51
N VAL A 292 4.24 -0.40 -4.52
CA VAL A 292 5.13 -0.42 -5.68
C VAL A 292 5.73 0.96 -5.91
N CYS A 293 6.89 1.01 -6.56
CA CYS A 293 7.41 2.25 -7.11
C CYS A 293 6.79 2.49 -8.50
N PRO A 294 6.12 3.62 -8.72
CA PRO A 294 5.53 3.95 -10.02
C PRO A 294 6.52 4.65 -10.98
N LEU A 295 7.70 5.08 -10.51
CA LEU A 295 8.71 5.70 -11.39
C LEU A 295 9.40 4.66 -12.27
N GLU A 296 9.53 4.97 -13.56
CA GLU A 296 10.36 4.20 -14.47
C GLU A 296 11.82 4.67 -14.41
N PHE A 297 12.71 3.74 -14.07
CA PHE A 297 14.17 3.93 -14.08
C PHE A 297 14.78 3.27 -15.31
N ASP A 298 15.52 4.03 -16.11
CA ASP A 298 16.39 3.47 -17.15
C ASP A 298 17.77 3.11 -16.55
N GLU A 299 18.70 2.65 -17.38
CA GLU A 299 20.04 2.30 -16.90
C GLU A 299 20.80 3.54 -16.41
N PRO A 300 21.18 3.64 -15.11
CA PRO A 300 21.78 4.83 -14.52
C PRO A 300 23.29 4.92 -14.80
N SER A 301 23.68 4.73 -16.06
CA SER A 301 25.08 4.61 -16.47
C SER A 301 25.92 5.85 -16.14
N SER A 302 25.32 7.04 -16.14
CA SER A 302 25.98 8.30 -15.73
C SER A 302 26.34 8.28 -14.25
N VAL A 303 25.42 7.84 -13.39
CA VAL A 303 25.61 7.72 -11.94
C VAL A 303 26.66 6.64 -11.64
N VAL A 304 26.53 5.47 -12.26
CA VAL A 304 27.47 4.35 -12.06
C VAL A 304 28.89 4.77 -12.45
N LYS A 305 29.09 5.44 -13.59
CA LYS A 305 30.42 5.91 -14.02
C LYS A 305 31.04 6.92 -13.04
N ALA A 306 30.21 7.77 -12.43
CA ALA A 306 30.66 8.80 -11.49
C ALA A 306 30.90 8.27 -10.07
N CYS A 307 30.13 7.27 -9.63
CA CYS A 307 30.04 6.85 -8.23
C CYS A 307 30.62 5.45 -7.93
N ALA A 308 30.88 4.60 -8.93
CA ALA A 308 31.34 3.22 -8.71
C ALA A 308 32.83 3.08 -8.33
N LYS A 309 33.61 4.16 -8.42
CA LYS A 309 35.03 4.17 -8.00
C LYS A 309 35.13 4.53 -6.52
N ALA A 310 36.27 4.21 -5.88
CA ALA A 310 36.56 4.41 -4.44
C ALA A 310 36.55 5.87 -3.92
N SER A 311 35.90 6.79 -4.63
CA SER A 311 35.65 8.17 -4.23
C SER A 311 34.21 8.57 -4.59
N SER A 312 33.26 7.80 -4.06
CA SER A 312 31.81 8.12 -4.10
C SER A 312 31.52 9.53 -3.55
N SER A 313 32.39 10.06 -2.69
CA SER A 313 32.34 11.39 -2.08
C SER A 313 32.78 12.54 -3.00
N THR A 314 32.79 12.34 -4.33
CA THR A 314 33.16 13.40 -5.27
C THR A 314 31.94 14.27 -5.64
N PRO A 315 32.10 15.60 -5.77
CA PRO A 315 31.01 16.48 -6.23
C PRO A 315 30.40 16.03 -7.57
N SER A 316 31.18 15.37 -8.43
CA SER A 316 30.71 14.77 -9.68
C SER A 316 29.71 13.62 -9.48
N CYS A 317 29.87 12.81 -8.44
CA CYS A 317 28.94 11.73 -8.13
C CYS A 317 27.58 12.31 -7.73
N CYS A 318 27.55 13.24 -6.77
CA CYS A 318 26.31 13.86 -6.33
C CYS A 318 25.61 14.66 -7.44
N ALA A 319 26.36 15.38 -8.28
CA ALA A 319 25.78 16.08 -9.43
C ALA A 319 25.11 15.11 -10.44
N ALA A 320 25.76 13.97 -10.72
CA ALA A 320 25.19 12.94 -11.59
C ALA A 320 23.92 12.30 -10.97
N LEU A 321 23.95 12.04 -9.67
CA LEU A 321 22.84 11.47 -8.92
C LEU A 321 21.62 12.40 -8.91
N HIS A 322 21.82 13.66 -8.51
CA HIS A 322 20.78 14.70 -8.50
C HIS A 322 20.19 14.93 -9.90
N SER A 323 21.03 14.97 -10.94
CA SER A 323 20.55 15.13 -12.32
C SER A 323 19.71 13.94 -12.79
N TYR A 324 20.11 12.72 -12.44
CA TYR A 324 19.39 11.50 -12.80
C TYR A 324 18.02 11.44 -12.09
N ILE A 325 18.01 11.57 -10.76
CA ILE A 325 16.78 11.60 -9.96
C ILE A 325 15.87 12.74 -10.41
N GLY A 326 16.45 13.93 -10.63
CA GLY A 326 15.74 15.12 -11.11
C GLY A 326 15.08 14.96 -12.48
N THR A 327 15.57 14.05 -13.32
CA THR A 327 14.92 13.68 -14.58
C THR A 327 13.78 12.69 -14.34
N ARG A 328 13.98 11.73 -13.43
CA ARG A 328 13.03 10.65 -13.12
C ARG A 328 11.80 11.17 -12.39
N GLN A 329 11.96 12.07 -11.43
CA GLN A 329 10.86 12.64 -10.64
C GLN A 329 9.87 13.47 -11.46
N LYS A 330 10.22 13.84 -12.71
CA LYS A 330 9.32 14.62 -13.59
C LYS A 330 8.15 13.82 -14.14
N GLN A 331 8.13 12.51 -13.92
CA GLN A 331 7.09 11.63 -14.43
C GLN A 331 5.76 11.89 -13.72
N ILE A 332 5.73 11.82 -12.39
CA ILE A 332 4.50 11.78 -11.59
C ILE A 332 4.73 12.26 -10.15
N PHE A 333 3.65 12.61 -9.47
CA PHE A 333 3.61 12.69 -8.01
C PHE A 333 3.57 11.30 -7.40
N VAL A 334 4.31 11.11 -6.32
CA VAL A 334 4.32 9.85 -5.57
C VAL A 334 3.91 10.09 -4.12
N THR A 335 3.37 9.06 -3.48
CA THR A 335 3.14 9.09 -2.03
C THR A 335 4.45 8.91 -1.26
N ASN A 336 4.45 9.26 0.02
CA ASN A 336 5.58 8.97 0.91
C ASN A 336 6.02 7.50 0.91
N LEU A 337 5.06 6.58 0.86
CA LEU A 337 5.32 5.15 0.80
C LEU A 337 5.86 4.73 -0.58
N GLN A 338 5.28 5.23 -1.67
CA GLN A 338 5.83 4.96 -3.00
C GLN A 338 7.26 5.50 -3.16
N ALA A 339 7.56 6.68 -2.60
CA ALA A 339 8.91 7.24 -2.61
C ALA A 339 9.93 6.33 -1.90
N ILE A 340 9.56 5.73 -0.76
CA ILE A 340 10.41 4.74 -0.06
C ILE A 340 10.71 3.54 -0.96
N ASN A 341 9.69 3.03 -1.65
CA ASN A 341 9.85 1.92 -2.58
C ASN A 341 10.72 2.31 -3.78
N CYS A 342 10.56 3.52 -4.31
CA CYS A 342 11.38 4.04 -5.40
C CYS A 342 12.84 4.22 -5.02
N ALA A 343 13.11 4.82 -3.86
CA ALA A 343 14.46 4.96 -3.32
C ALA A 343 15.15 3.61 -3.15
N THR A 344 14.43 2.63 -2.58
CA THR A 344 14.94 1.28 -2.35
C THR A 344 15.21 0.55 -3.67
N MET A 345 14.29 0.63 -4.63
CA MET A 345 14.43 0.01 -5.95
C MET A 345 15.62 0.59 -6.71
N PHE A 346 15.74 1.92 -6.76
CA PHE A 346 16.83 2.60 -7.44
C PHE A 346 18.19 2.33 -6.76
N GLY A 347 18.24 2.32 -5.43
CA GLY A 347 19.46 2.00 -4.68
C GLY A 347 19.91 0.56 -4.96
N SER A 348 18.96 -0.37 -5.06
CA SER A 348 19.24 -1.77 -5.40
C SER A 348 19.77 -1.91 -6.83
N MET A 349 19.29 -1.07 -7.76
CA MET A 349 19.79 -1.01 -9.13
C MET A 349 21.25 -0.53 -9.17
N LEU A 350 21.57 0.51 -8.40
CA LEU A 350 22.92 1.07 -8.29
C LEU A 350 23.90 0.07 -7.64
N GLN A 351 23.48 -0.63 -6.59
CA GLN A 351 24.29 -1.67 -5.94
C GLN A 351 24.62 -2.81 -6.89
N LYS A 352 23.64 -3.29 -7.66
CA LYS A 352 23.86 -4.33 -8.68
C LYS A 352 24.82 -3.86 -9.78
N ALA A 353 24.88 -2.56 -10.05
CA ALA A 353 25.79 -1.95 -11.01
C ALA A 353 27.17 -1.60 -10.43
N GLY A 354 27.45 -1.90 -9.17
CA GLY A 354 28.77 -1.75 -8.54
C GLY A 354 28.95 -0.51 -7.66
N VAL A 355 27.89 0.25 -7.36
CA VAL A 355 27.92 1.35 -6.39
C VAL A 355 27.60 0.79 -5.00
N VAL A 356 28.63 0.56 -4.18
CA VAL A 356 28.49 -0.13 -2.88
C VAL A 356 28.31 0.80 -1.69
N GLU A 357 28.75 2.04 -1.81
CA GLU A 357 28.67 3.04 -0.74
C GLU A 357 27.30 3.73 -0.74
N ASP A 358 26.84 4.15 0.44
CA ASP A 358 25.58 4.88 0.60
C ASP A 358 25.71 6.30 0.02
N ILE A 359 25.48 6.41 -1.28
CA ILE A 359 25.53 7.71 -1.97
C ILE A 359 24.29 8.57 -1.71
N TYR A 360 23.21 8.03 -1.14
CA TYR A 360 22.06 8.85 -0.74
C TYR A 360 22.41 9.70 0.48
N GLY A 361 22.99 9.08 1.51
CA GLY A 361 23.48 9.79 2.68
C GLY A 361 24.64 10.74 2.38
N LEU A 362 25.51 10.40 1.42
CA LEU A 362 26.64 11.26 1.03
C LEU A 362 26.22 12.51 0.24
N CYS A 363 25.10 12.42 -0.49
CA CYS A 363 24.64 13.49 -1.39
C CYS A 363 23.36 14.18 -0.90
N ASP A 364 22.96 13.93 0.35
CA ASP A 364 21.77 14.47 0.99
C ASP A 364 20.50 14.25 0.15
N ILE A 365 20.26 13.01 -0.28
CA ILE A 365 19.04 12.64 -1.03
C ILE A 365 17.90 12.37 -0.06
N ASP A 366 16.78 13.06 -0.26
CA ASP A 366 15.56 12.90 0.51
C ASP A 366 14.49 12.14 -0.27
N LEU A 367 13.49 11.59 0.43
CA LEU A 367 12.35 10.91 -0.18
C LEU A 367 11.60 11.81 -1.17
N LYS A 368 11.53 13.11 -0.88
CA LYS A 368 10.82 14.08 -1.72
C LYS A 368 11.48 14.30 -3.09
N ASP A 369 12.77 13.97 -3.22
CA ASP A 369 13.49 14.06 -4.50
C ASP A 369 13.01 13.00 -5.51
N PHE A 370 12.25 12.00 -5.06
CA PHE A 370 11.58 11.03 -5.94
C PHE A 370 10.16 11.47 -6.36
N SER A 371 9.71 12.67 -6.00
CA SER A 371 8.40 13.19 -6.37
C SER A 371 8.49 14.45 -7.19
N LEU A 372 7.51 14.67 -8.06
CA LEU A 372 7.43 15.88 -8.86
C LEU A 372 7.49 17.14 -7.98
N GLN A 373 8.38 18.06 -8.34
CA GLN A 373 8.58 19.33 -7.64
C GLN A 373 7.50 20.33 -8.09
N ALA A 374 6.67 20.80 -7.17
CA ALA A 374 5.53 21.65 -7.49
C ALA A 374 5.62 23.04 -6.81
N PHE A 375 5.16 24.08 -7.53
CA PHE A 375 4.77 25.39 -7.00
C PHE A 375 5.82 26.14 -6.15
N GLY A 376 7.10 25.99 -6.45
CA GLY A 376 8.19 26.71 -5.77
C GLY A 376 8.50 26.17 -4.38
N GLN A 377 7.89 25.05 -3.98
CA GLN A 377 8.22 24.33 -2.76
C GLN A 377 9.22 23.21 -3.05
N GLN A 378 10.13 22.97 -2.10
CA GLN A 378 11.08 21.86 -2.16
C GLN A 378 10.35 20.54 -1.89
N GLY A 379 9.86 19.89 -2.95
CA GLY A 379 9.34 18.52 -2.98
C GLY A 379 8.01 18.34 -2.25
N CYS A 380 7.02 17.78 -2.95
CA CYS A 380 5.74 17.43 -2.34
C CYS A 380 5.51 15.92 -2.44
N LEU A 381 5.41 15.25 -1.30
CA LEU A 381 4.93 13.87 -1.22
C LEU A 381 3.44 13.87 -0.91
N LEU A 382 2.68 13.11 -1.69
CA LEU A 382 1.27 12.88 -1.41
C LEU A 382 1.11 12.01 -0.18
N ARG A 383 -0.05 12.12 0.46
CA ARG A 383 -0.44 11.22 1.55
C ARG A 383 -0.54 9.80 1.01
N SER A 384 -0.11 8.83 1.82
CA SER A 384 -0.40 7.40 1.55
C SER A 384 -1.90 7.10 1.56
N LEU A 385 -2.71 7.96 2.15
CA LEU A 385 -4.17 7.80 2.18
C LEU A 385 -4.80 8.44 0.94
N PRO A 386 -5.92 7.90 0.43
CA PRO A 386 -6.64 8.49 -0.69
C PRO A 386 -6.90 9.96 -0.39
N THR A 387 -6.43 10.81 -1.29
CA THR A 387 -6.56 12.26 -1.19
C THR A 387 -7.29 12.76 -2.41
N ASP A 388 -8.05 13.80 -2.22
CA ASP A 388 -8.80 14.46 -3.27
C ASP A 388 -8.00 15.62 -3.85
N ILE A 389 -8.24 15.92 -5.12
CA ILE A 389 -7.83 17.22 -5.65
C ILE A 389 -8.76 18.28 -5.09
N GLU A 390 -8.16 19.38 -4.62
CA GLU A 390 -8.87 20.57 -4.21
C GLU A 390 -8.73 21.64 -5.28
N PHE A 391 -9.85 22.20 -5.71
CA PHE A 391 -9.86 23.32 -6.64
C PHE A 391 -10.20 24.59 -5.87
N ASP A 392 -9.31 25.56 -5.93
CA ASP A 392 -9.58 26.91 -5.48
C ASP A 392 -9.48 27.88 -6.67
N ASN A 393 -10.47 28.75 -6.80
CA ASN A 393 -10.55 29.71 -7.89
C ASN A 393 -9.41 30.74 -7.86
N THR A 394 -8.74 30.93 -6.72
CA THR A 394 -7.62 31.88 -6.59
C THR A 394 -6.25 31.23 -6.79
N THR A 395 -6.05 30.01 -6.28
CA THR A 395 -4.75 29.30 -6.34
C THR A 395 -4.68 28.22 -7.42
N GLY A 396 -5.79 27.87 -8.07
CA GLY A 396 -5.88 26.85 -9.11
C GLY A 396 -6.03 25.44 -8.53
N ILE A 397 -5.43 24.45 -9.18
CA ILE A 397 -5.37 23.08 -8.68
C ILE A 397 -4.42 23.01 -7.48
N SER A 398 -4.94 22.57 -6.34
CA SER A 398 -4.18 22.33 -5.12
C SER A 398 -4.39 20.90 -4.63
N PHE A 399 -3.40 20.38 -3.92
CA PHE A 399 -3.51 19.11 -3.21
C PHE A 399 -2.65 19.20 -1.95
N THR A 400 -3.08 18.49 -0.90
CA THR A 400 -2.39 18.53 0.38
C THR A 400 -1.14 17.64 0.36
N CYS A 401 0.04 18.25 0.53
CA CYS A 401 1.29 17.52 0.78
C CYS A 401 1.26 16.90 2.18
N ASP A 402 1.63 15.63 2.30
CA ASP A 402 1.79 14.94 3.58
C ASP A 402 3.08 15.32 4.27
N LEU A 403 4.16 15.34 3.48
CA LEU A 403 5.52 15.59 3.93
C LEU A 403 6.17 16.61 3.00
N SER A 404 6.56 17.74 3.58
CA SER A 404 7.53 18.70 3.03
C SER A 404 8.92 18.54 3.64
N ASP A 405 9.06 17.63 4.62
CA ASP A 405 10.26 17.48 5.44
C ASP A 405 11.35 16.71 4.69
N ASN A 406 12.61 17.02 5.05
CA ASN A 406 13.82 16.42 4.51
C ASN A 406 14.08 15.05 5.15
N ILE A 407 13.16 14.10 4.92
CA ILE A 407 13.36 12.71 5.36
C ILE A 407 14.33 12.04 4.39
N ALA A 408 15.50 11.64 4.91
CA ALA A 408 16.54 10.97 4.14
C ALA A 408 16.02 9.71 3.43
N ALA A 409 16.37 9.56 2.16
CA ALA A 409 16.02 8.39 1.37
C ALA A 409 16.77 7.15 1.89
N PRO A 410 16.10 5.99 2.03
CA PRO A 410 16.76 4.79 2.55
C PRO A 410 17.70 4.18 1.51
N TRP A 411 18.95 3.94 1.91
CA TRP A 411 19.88 3.11 1.14
C TRP A 411 19.67 1.62 1.49
N PRO A 412 19.48 0.74 0.48
CA PRO A 412 19.24 -0.67 0.75
C PRO A 412 20.44 -1.31 1.44
N SER A 413 20.25 -1.88 2.62
CA SER A 413 21.30 -2.68 3.28
C SER A 413 21.41 -4.06 2.63
N SER A 414 22.62 -4.58 2.46
CA SER A 414 22.92 -5.83 1.73
C SER A 414 22.23 -7.10 2.26
N SER A 415 21.54 -7.03 3.41
CA SER A 415 20.96 -8.16 4.14
C SER A 415 19.45 -8.15 4.30
N SER A 416 18.70 -7.20 3.72
CA SER A 416 17.23 -7.23 3.85
C SER A 416 16.52 -6.47 2.73
N VAL A 417 16.18 -7.18 1.66
CA VAL A 417 14.91 -6.94 0.93
C VAL A 417 13.75 -7.47 1.77
N GLN A 418 13.63 -7.00 3.01
CA GLN A 418 12.37 -7.11 3.73
C GLN A 418 11.54 -5.94 3.24
N SER A 419 10.36 -6.21 2.70
CA SER A 419 9.30 -5.21 2.56
C SER A 419 9.31 -4.39 3.84
N LEU A 420 9.67 -3.11 3.76
CA LEU A 420 9.58 -2.21 4.91
C LEU A 420 8.12 -2.31 5.37
N SER A 421 7.88 -3.04 6.46
CA SER A 421 6.57 -3.10 7.07
C SER A 421 6.37 -1.74 7.70
N LEU A 422 5.77 -0.81 6.97
CA LEU A 422 5.41 0.53 7.46
C LEU A 422 4.34 0.48 8.55
N CYS A 423 3.88 -0.73 8.83
CA CYS A 423 2.94 -1.05 9.86
C CYS A 423 3.75 -1.41 11.10
N ALA A 424 3.86 -0.45 12.01
CA ALA A 424 4.30 -0.77 13.35
C ALA A 424 3.36 -1.85 13.94
N PRO A 425 3.89 -2.86 14.64
CA PRO A 425 3.05 -3.69 15.49
C PRO A 425 2.32 -2.75 16.45
N GLU A 426 0.98 -2.78 16.48
CA GLU A 426 0.18 -2.18 17.56
C GLU A 426 0.90 -2.35 18.90
N MET A 427 1.57 -1.30 19.38
CA MET A 427 1.89 -1.22 20.79
C MET A 427 0.57 -0.91 21.45
N SER A 428 -0.04 -1.96 22.01
CA SER A 428 -1.14 -1.79 22.94
C SER A 428 -0.63 -0.85 24.02
N LEU A 429 -1.06 0.42 24.01
CA LEU A 429 -0.86 1.30 25.14
C LEU A 429 -1.44 0.55 26.35
N PRO A 430 -0.66 0.25 27.41
CA PRO A 430 -1.22 -0.39 28.59
C PRO A 430 -2.37 0.50 29.06
N ALA A 431 -3.56 -0.10 29.16
CA ALA A 431 -4.75 0.61 29.59
C ALA A 431 -4.42 1.39 30.87
N LEU A 432 -4.57 2.71 30.82
CA LEU A 432 -4.46 3.56 32.01
C LEU A 432 -5.40 2.98 33.07
N PRO A 433 -4.92 2.79 34.32
CA PRO A 433 -5.76 2.22 35.38
C PRO A 433 -6.99 3.11 35.56
N VAL A 434 -8.15 2.54 35.30
CA VAL A 434 -9.44 3.21 35.51
C VAL A 434 -9.57 3.43 37.01
N SER A 435 -9.60 4.69 37.43
CA SER A 435 -9.82 5.08 38.81
C SER A 435 -11.13 4.47 39.33
N PRO A 436 -11.15 3.76 40.46
CA PRO A 436 -12.37 3.14 40.97
C PRO A 436 -13.36 4.24 41.34
N LYS A 437 -14.49 4.28 40.62
CA LYS A 437 -15.61 5.17 40.96
C LYS A 437 -16.06 4.87 42.39
N SER A 438 -15.97 5.92 43.20
CA SER A 438 -16.58 6.10 44.51
C SER A 438 -18.05 5.65 44.50
N GLY A 439 -18.48 5.09 45.63
CA GLY A 439 -19.66 4.25 45.77
C GLY A 439 -21.01 4.93 45.52
N SER A 440 -22.01 4.10 45.24
CA SER A 440 -23.35 4.27 45.76
C SER A 440 -23.88 2.93 46.28
N SER A 441 -24.49 2.99 47.46
CA SER A 441 -24.97 1.87 48.26
C SER A 441 -26.34 1.37 47.83
N GLY A 442 -26.62 0.09 48.06
CA GLY A 442 -27.99 -0.40 48.21
C GLY A 442 -28.15 -1.93 48.19
N THR A 443 -27.91 -2.56 49.35
CA THR A 443 -28.66 -3.70 49.98
C THR A 443 -29.41 -4.71 49.08
N SER A 444 -29.27 -6.03 49.23
CA SER A 444 -29.62 -6.82 50.43
C SER A 444 -29.39 -8.33 50.18
N ARG A 445 -28.84 -9.04 51.20
CA ARG A 445 -29.09 -10.44 51.66
C ARG A 445 -29.17 -11.56 50.60
N THR A 446 -28.56 -12.74 50.71
CA THR A 446 -28.17 -13.62 51.83
C THR A 446 -27.51 -14.85 51.18
N GLY A 447 -26.48 -15.45 51.79
CA GLY A 447 -26.00 -16.76 51.36
C GLY A 447 -24.55 -17.08 51.76
N ILE A 448 -24.38 -17.51 53.01
CA ILE A 448 -23.13 -18.05 53.57
C ILE A 448 -22.82 -19.40 52.92
N GLY A 449 -21.54 -19.68 52.63
CA GLY A 449 -21.09 -21.03 52.26
C GLY A 449 -19.62 -21.13 51.83
N VAL A 450 -18.70 -20.91 52.77
CA VAL A 450 -17.28 -21.32 52.65
C VAL A 450 -17.20 -22.85 52.78
N LEU A 451 -16.36 -23.52 51.98
CA LEU A 451 -15.38 -24.58 52.37
C LEU A 451 -14.86 -25.40 51.14
N LEU A 452 -13.54 -25.39 50.96
CA LEU A 452 -12.68 -26.43 50.35
C LEU A 452 -11.98 -27.17 51.53
N PRO A 453 -11.21 -28.28 51.38
CA PRO A 453 -11.04 -29.29 50.30
C PRO A 453 -10.92 -30.76 50.83
N LEU A 454 -10.55 -31.69 49.91
CA LEU A 454 -9.90 -33.02 50.08
C LEU A 454 -10.77 -34.25 50.41
N VAL A 455 -10.58 -35.34 49.63
CA VAL A 455 -10.31 -36.72 50.11
C VAL A 455 -10.08 -37.71 48.94
N PHE A 456 -8.84 -38.19 48.88
CA PHE A 456 -8.31 -39.54 48.62
C PHE A 456 -8.68 -40.40 47.38
N LEU A 457 -7.63 -40.65 46.57
CA LEU A 457 -7.40 -41.86 45.76
C LEU A 457 -7.26 -43.10 46.66
N THR A 458 -7.91 -44.21 46.28
CA THR A 458 -7.45 -45.58 46.61
C THR A 458 -7.82 -46.57 45.50
N THR A 459 -7.05 -47.67 45.45
CA THR A 459 -7.10 -48.89 44.60
C THR A 459 -6.39 -48.77 43.24
N THR A 460 -5.20 -49.33 42.94
CA THR A 460 -4.60 -50.69 43.07
C THR A 460 -5.48 -51.75 42.35
N ILE A 461 -5.05 -52.63 41.43
CA ILE A 461 -3.95 -53.63 41.33
C ILE A 461 -4.01 -54.22 39.88
N SER A 462 -2.95 -54.36 39.07
CA SER A 462 -2.12 -55.57 38.75
C SER A 462 -1.77 -55.46 37.24
N ILE A 463 -0.61 -55.82 36.70
CA ILE A 463 0.28 -56.99 36.88
C ILE A 463 1.74 -56.53 36.91
#